data_AF-A0A1M6NTJ0-F1
#
_entry.id   AF-A0A1M6NTJ0-F1
#
_cell.length_a   1.000
_cell.length_b   1.000
_cell.length_c   1.000
_cell.angle_alpha   90.00
_cell.angle_beta   90.00
_cell.angle_gamma   90.00
#
_symmetry.space_group_name_H-M   'P 1'
#
loop_
_entity.id
_entity.type
_entity.pdbx_description
1 polymer ?
#
loop_
_entity_poly.entity_id
_entity_poly.type
_entity_poly.pdbx_seq_one_letter_code
_entity_poly.pdbx_strand_id
1 'polypeptide(L)'
;MNKKIYLFLIMTMSLFYVESQAQPGGRMSPEDRVMREKQNLYSKIDDLSDDQTMIIDGIYDEYAQSIKESFEEIRKNRNWEEMRAKMEALNEEKDGLMFDILSQEQYVIYEEMTTAQRERMKERQGNRKPGEGAQ
;
A
#
# COMPACT_ATOMS: atom_id res chain seq x y z
N MET A 1 14.29 -2.28 -61.20
CA MET A 1 15.06 -1.65 -60.11
C MET A 1 14.07 -1.22 -59.04
N ASN A 2 14.01 -2.01 -57.95
CA ASN A 2 13.61 -1.76 -56.55
C ASN A 2 12.57 -0.67 -56.23
N LYS A 3 11.62 -0.82 -55.31
CA LYS A 3 11.00 -1.91 -54.54
C LYS A 3 9.83 -1.21 -53.81
N LYS A 4 8.59 -1.73 -53.94
CA LYS A 4 7.48 -1.37 -53.03
C LYS A 4 7.73 -2.01 -51.66
N ILE A 5 6.98 -1.54 -50.65
CA ILE A 5 6.83 -2.05 -49.26
C ILE A 5 7.49 -1.13 -48.23
N TYR A 6 6.71 -0.19 -47.69
CA TYR A 6 6.94 0.30 -46.32
C TYR A 6 6.12 -0.58 -45.39
N LEU A 7 6.82 -1.54 -44.81
CA LEU A 7 6.36 -2.46 -43.78
C LEU A 7 6.09 -1.68 -42.49
N PHE A 8 4.83 -1.75 -42.06
CA PHE A 8 4.31 -1.76 -40.70
C PHE A 8 5.38 -1.62 -39.60
N LEU A 9 5.40 -0.45 -38.95
CA LEU A 9 6.40 -0.07 -37.96
C LEU A 9 6.00 -0.62 -36.57
N ILE A 10 6.59 -1.76 -36.25
CA ILE A 10 7.13 -2.18 -34.94
C ILE A 10 6.14 -2.11 -33.76
N MET A 11 5.34 -3.16 -33.68
CA MET A 11 4.73 -3.68 -32.46
C MET A 11 5.80 -4.49 -31.71
N THR A 12 6.52 -3.86 -30.76
CA THR A 12 7.29 -4.58 -29.73
C THR A 12 6.98 -3.94 -28.38
N MET A 13 5.80 -4.27 -27.88
CA MET A 13 5.46 -4.11 -26.47
C MET A 13 6.27 -5.16 -25.71
N SER A 14 7.49 -4.80 -25.33
CA SER A 14 8.33 -5.64 -24.48
C SER A 14 7.68 -5.74 -23.11
N LEU A 15 7.14 -6.91 -22.86
CA LEU A 15 6.58 -7.38 -21.60
C LEU A 15 7.59 -7.10 -20.47
N PHE A 16 7.24 -6.18 -19.57
CA PHE A 16 7.85 -6.13 -18.25
C PHE A 16 7.38 -7.36 -17.47
N TYR A 17 8.08 -8.47 -17.63
CA TYR A 17 8.01 -9.57 -16.67
C TYR A 17 8.72 -9.14 -15.39
N VAL A 18 7.97 -8.59 -14.44
CA VAL A 18 8.40 -8.56 -13.04
C VAL A 18 8.12 -9.95 -12.48
N GLU A 19 9.10 -10.84 -12.63
CA GLU A 19 9.10 -12.14 -11.98
C GLU A 19 9.52 -11.94 -10.51
N SER A 20 8.59 -11.46 -9.69
CA SER A 20 8.77 -11.45 -8.23
C SER A 20 8.48 -12.86 -7.71
N GLN A 21 9.53 -13.64 -7.47
CA GLN A 21 9.42 -14.89 -6.71
C GLN A 21 9.11 -14.56 -5.25
N ALA A 22 7.82 -14.39 -4.92
CA ALA A 22 7.35 -14.39 -3.54
C ALA A 22 7.26 -15.84 -3.04
N GLN A 23 8.16 -16.22 -2.12
CA GLN A 23 8.05 -17.48 -1.39
C GLN A 23 6.68 -17.57 -0.67
N PRO A 24 5.96 -18.70 -0.77
CA PRO A 24 4.72 -18.91 -0.03
C PRO A 24 5.06 -19.13 1.46
N GLY A 25 5.10 -18.04 2.24
CA GLY A 25 5.34 -18.09 3.69
C GLY A 25 6.13 -16.94 4.29
N GLY A 26 6.71 -16.05 3.47
CA GLY A 26 7.45 -14.88 3.97
C GLY A 26 6.54 -13.83 4.62
N ARG A 27 6.98 -13.24 5.74
CA ARG A 27 6.35 -12.02 6.27
C ARG A 27 6.54 -10.90 5.23
N MET A 28 5.44 -10.46 4.63
CA MET A 28 5.40 -9.30 3.74
C MET A 28 6.04 -8.08 4.40
N SER A 29 6.94 -7.40 3.66
CA SER A 29 7.63 -6.20 4.14
C SER A 29 6.62 -5.07 4.42
N PRO A 30 6.96 -4.09 5.28
CA PRO A 30 6.12 -2.91 5.49
C PRO A 30 5.79 -2.19 4.18
N GLU A 31 6.78 -2.04 3.30
CA GLU A 31 6.66 -1.36 2.01
C GLU A 31 5.68 -2.09 1.07
N ASP A 32 5.79 -3.42 0.98
CA ASP A 32 4.87 -4.23 0.18
C ASP A 32 3.42 -4.12 0.68
N ARG A 33 3.23 -3.93 2.00
CA ARG A 33 1.88 -3.75 2.56
C ARG A 33 1.28 -2.43 2.13
N VAL A 34 2.07 -1.35 2.14
CA VAL A 34 1.64 -0.03 1.69
C VAL A 34 1.28 -0.06 0.21
N MET A 35 2.14 -0.66 -0.62
CA MET A 35 1.87 -0.83 -2.05
C MET A 35 0.59 -1.64 -2.29
N ARG A 36 0.37 -2.73 -1.56
CA ARG A 36 -0.86 -3.53 -1.69
C ARG A 36 -2.10 -2.75 -1.28
N GLU A 37 -2.01 -1.92 -0.24
CA GLU A 37 -3.12 -1.07 0.17
C GLU A 37 -3.48 -0.06 -0.93
N LYS A 38 -2.46 0.62 -1.50
CA LYS A 38 -2.62 1.52 -2.65
C LYS A 38 -3.26 0.83 -3.85
N GLN A 39 -2.79 -0.37 -4.19
CA GLN A 39 -3.38 -1.16 -5.29
C GLN A 39 -4.83 -1.55 -5.01
N ASN A 40 -5.17 -1.90 -3.76
CA ASN A 40 -6.53 -2.20 -3.38
C ASN A 40 -7.44 -0.98 -3.53
N LEU A 41 -6.95 0.22 -3.19
CA LEU A 41 -7.67 1.47 -3.38
C LEU A 41 -8.02 1.67 -4.87
N TYR A 42 -7.01 1.60 -5.74
CA TYR A 42 -7.19 1.74 -7.18
C TYR A 42 -8.06 0.65 -7.81
N SER A 43 -8.17 -0.52 -7.19
CA SER A 43 -9.08 -1.58 -7.65
C SER A 43 -10.54 -1.40 -7.18
N LYS A 44 -10.80 -0.47 -6.26
CA LYS A 44 -12.11 -0.28 -5.62
C LYS A 44 -12.75 1.06 -5.99
N ILE A 45 -11.94 2.04 -6.39
CA ILE A 45 -12.39 3.36 -6.81
C ILE A 45 -12.03 3.53 -8.28
N ASP A 46 -13.00 3.30 -9.15
CA ASP A 46 -12.78 3.25 -10.61
C ASP A 46 -12.81 4.65 -11.26
N ASP A 47 -13.21 5.68 -10.52
CA ASP A 47 -13.49 7.04 -11.02
C ASP A 47 -12.57 8.13 -10.44
N LEU A 48 -11.34 7.77 -10.06
CA LEU A 48 -10.33 8.74 -9.65
C LEU A 48 -9.93 9.64 -10.83
N SER A 49 -9.85 10.95 -10.58
CA SER A 49 -9.27 11.88 -11.55
C SER A 49 -7.75 11.72 -11.63
N ASP A 50 -7.13 12.25 -12.70
CA ASP A 50 -5.68 12.27 -12.85
C ASP A 50 -5.01 13.05 -11.70
N ASP A 51 -5.58 14.18 -11.30
CA ASP A 51 -5.09 14.99 -10.18
C ASP A 51 -5.20 14.23 -8.85
N GLN A 52 -6.33 13.57 -8.59
CA GLN A 52 -6.50 12.73 -7.39
C GLN A 52 -5.48 11.60 -7.38
N THR A 53 -5.29 10.91 -8.51
CA THR A 53 -4.32 9.82 -8.64
C THR A 53 -2.90 10.30 -8.34
N MET A 54 -2.49 11.44 -8.90
CA MET A 54 -1.16 12.01 -8.64
C MET A 54 -0.97 12.36 -7.16
N ILE A 55 -1.99 12.92 -6.49
CA ILE A 55 -1.90 13.28 -5.08
C ILE A 55 -1.89 12.03 -4.20
N ILE A 56 -2.73 11.03 -4.49
CA ILE A 56 -2.75 9.73 -3.81
C ILE A 56 -1.40 9.05 -3.94
N ASP A 57 -0.79 9.09 -5.13
CA ASP A 57 0.55 8.56 -5.34
C ASP A 57 1.56 9.20 -4.38
N GLY A 58 1.56 10.53 -4.29
CA GLY A 58 2.42 11.26 -3.36
C GLY A 58 2.15 10.93 -1.89
N ILE A 59 0.89 10.85 -1.47
CA ILE A 59 0.50 10.47 -0.10
C ILE A 59 1.06 9.09 0.26
N TYR A 60 0.89 8.09 -0.62
CA TYR A 60 1.36 6.73 -0.36
C TYR A 60 2.88 6.61 -0.42
N ASP A 61 3.56 7.39 -1.26
CA ASP A 61 5.03 7.40 -1.34
C ASP A 61 5.64 7.96 -0.04
N GLU A 62 5.14 9.10 0.44
CA GLU A 62 5.57 9.71 1.71
C GLU A 62 5.25 8.81 2.91
N TYR A 63 4.07 8.19 2.92
CA TYR A 63 3.67 7.25 3.96
C TYR A 63 4.57 6.00 3.96
N ALA A 64 4.91 5.45 2.79
CA ALA A 64 5.82 4.31 2.67
C ALA A 64 7.22 4.65 3.21
N GLN A 65 7.74 5.83 2.86
CA GLN A 65 9.03 6.32 3.34
C GLN A 65 9.02 6.50 4.87
N SER A 66 7.99 7.13 5.42
CA SER A 66 7.82 7.33 6.87
C SER A 66 7.74 6.02 7.63
N ILE A 67 7.04 5.03 7.08
CA ILE A 67 6.98 3.68 7.66
C ILE A 67 8.37 3.06 7.71
N LYS A 68 9.09 3.09 6.58
CA LYS A 68 10.43 2.51 6.48
C LYS A 68 11.37 3.11 7.52
N GLU A 69 11.41 4.43 7.64
CA GLU A 69 12.23 5.14 8.62
C GLU A 69 11.86 4.75 10.06
N SER A 70 10.56 4.66 10.37
CA SER A 70 10.08 4.21 11.67
C SER A 70 10.54 2.78 11.99
N PHE A 71 10.53 1.89 10.99
CA PHE A 71 11.04 0.52 11.14
C PHE A 71 12.57 0.43 11.24
N GLU A 72 13.31 1.41 10.70
CA GLU A 72 14.75 1.50 10.90
C GLU A 72 15.09 2.03 12.30
N GLU A 73 14.32 2.97 12.83
CA GLU A 73 14.46 3.49 14.19
C GLU A 73 14.18 2.41 15.25
N ILE A 74 13.10 1.65 15.09
CA ILE A 74 12.74 0.59 16.05
C ILE A 74 13.79 -0.52 16.12
N ARG A 75 14.48 -0.82 15.01
CA ARG A 75 15.60 -1.77 15.01
C ARG A 75 16.76 -1.30 15.88
N LYS A 76 16.94 0.01 16.05
CA LYS A 76 18.00 0.62 16.87
C LYS A 76 17.58 0.73 18.33
N ASN A 77 16.39 1.24 18.62
CA ASN A 77 15.97 1.61 19.99
C ASN A 77 15.08 0.55 20.69
N ARG A 78 14.46 -0.37 19.94
CA ARG A 78 13.51 -1.39 20.42
C ARG A 78 12.32 -0.84 21.23
N ASN A 79 11.99 0.44 21.07
CA ASN A 79 10.85 1.08 21.74
C ASN A 79 9.53 0.84 20.99
N TRP A 80 8.90 -0.30 21.23
CA TRP A 80 7.69 -0.71 20.51
C TRP A 80 6.46 0.15 20.80
N GLU A 81 6.41 0.82 21.95
CA GLU A 81 5.28 1.69 22.31
C GLU A 81 5.32 2.98 21.51
N GLU A 82 6.49 3.60 21.42
CA GLU A 82 6.72 4.77 20.57
C GLU A 82 6.45 4.45 19.09
N MET A 83 6.87 3.27 18.63
CA MET A 83 6.56 2.80 17.28
C MET A 83 5.06 2.65 17.03
N ARG A 84 4.29 2.14 18.02
CA ARG A 84 2.83 2.05 17.91
C ARG A 84 2.22 3.44 17.76
N ALA A 85 2.57 4.38 18.63
CA ALA A 85 2.05 5.74 18.59
C ALA A 85 2.41 6.45 17.28
N LYS A 86 3.65 6.30 16.80
CA LYS A 86 4.10 6.85 15.52
C LYS A 86 3.31 6.27 14.35
N MET A 87 3.06 4.96 14.35
CA MET A 87 2.24 4.33 13.31
C MET A 87 0.78 4.76 13.34
N GLU A 88 0.20 4.97 14.53
CA GLU A 88 -1.15 5.51 14.66
C GLU A 88 -1.24 6.92 14.08
N ALA A 89 -0.32 7.81 14.47
CA ALA A 89 -0.24 9.16 13.94
C ALA A 89 -0.08 9.19 12.41
N LEU A 90 0.82 8.38 11.85
CA LEU A 90 1.02 8.28 10.40
C LEU A 90 -0.25 7.79 9.68
N ASN A 91 -1.02 6.89 10.31
CA ASN A 91 -2.29 6.45 9.75
C ASN A 91 -3.34 7.56 9.77
N GLU A 92 -3.46 8.29 10.88
CA GLU A 92 -4.40 9.40 11.01
C GLU A 92 -4.09 10.52 10.02
N GLU A 93 -2.81 10.87 9.86
CA GLU A 93 -2.36 11.87 8.88
C GLU A 93 -2.74 11.45 7.46
N LYS A 94 -2.41 10.21 7.07
CA LYS A 94 -2.80 9.67 5.76
C LYS A 94 -4.32 9.68 5.58
N ASP A 95 -5.07 9.20 6.56
CA ASP A 95 -6.55 9.14 6.50
C ASP A 95 -7.15 10.56 6.34
N GLY A 96 -6.55 11.58 6.98
CA GLY A 96 -6.93 12.98 6.82
C GLY A 96 -6.62 13.52 5.42
N LEU A 97 -5.43 13.26 4.90
CA LEU A 97 -5.07 13.65 3.53
C LEU A 97 -5.98 12.98 2.48
N MET A 98 -6.35 11.71 2.72
CA MET A 98 -7.30 11.00 1.87
C MET A 98 -8.72 11.58 1.94
N PHE A 99 -9.14 12.09 3.10
CA PHE A 99 -10.43 12.78 3.24
C PHE A 99 -10.49 14.08 2.43
N ASP A 100 -9.41 14.85 2.42
CA ASP A 100 -9.35 16.15 1.74
C ASP A 100 -9.38 16.02 0.20
N ILE A 101 -8.93 14.89 -0.34
CA ILE A 101 -8.76 14.70 -1.79
C ILE A 101 -9.85 13.84 -2.42
N LEU A 102 -10.44 12.91 -1.68
CA LEU A 102 -11.50 12.04 -2.19
C LEU A 102 -12.86 12.73 -2.10
N SER A 103 -13.76 12.41 -3.03
CA SER A 103 -15.17 12.75 -2.83
C SER A 103 -15.74 11.98 -1.63
N GLN A 104 -16.90 12.42 -1.12
CA GLN A 104 -17.55 11.73 -0.01
C GLN A 104 -17.83 10.25 -0.32
N GLU A 105 -18.25 9.93 -1.54
CA GLU A 105 -18.55 8.56 -1.97
C GLU A 105 -17.27 7.71 -2.06
N GLN A 106 -16.21 8.28 -2.63
CA GLN A 106 -14.89 7.66 -2.73
C GLN A 106 -14.27 7.43 -1.34
N TYR A 107 -14.43 8.38 -0.44
CA TYR A 107 -13.92 8.29 0.93
C TYR A 107 -14.60 7.18 1.73
N VAL A 108 -15.91 6.96 1.54
CA VAL A 108 -16.61 5.83 2.17
C VAL A 108 -16.00 4.49 1.74
N ILE A 109 -15.69 4.32 0.44
CA ILE A 109 -15.04 3.12 -0.07
C ILE A 109 -13.65 2.92 0.56
N TYR A 110 -12.90 4.02 0.69
CA TYR A 110 -11.60 4.04 1.37
C TYR A 110 -11.71 3.64 2.85
N GLU A 111 -12.64 4.23 3.59
CA GLU A 111 -12.87 3.98 5.02
C GLU A 111 -13.29 2.53 5.28
N GLU A 112 -14.18 1.98 4.45
CA GLU A 112 -14.57 0.57 4.55
C GLU A 112 -13.36 -0.37 4.36
N MET A 113 -12.51 -0.06 3.38
CA MET A 113 -11.29 -0.82 3.12
C MET A 113 -10.34 -0.81 4.32
N THR A 114 -10.09 0.35 4.93
CA THR A 114 -9.14 0.48 6.05
C THR A 114 -9.73 -0.06 7.35
N THR A 115 -11.03 0.14 7.60
CA THR A 115 -11.71 -0.32 8.81
C THR A 115 -11.83 -1.84 8.85
N ALA A 116 -12.26 -2.48 7.75
CA ALA A 116 -12.34 -3.93 7.67
C ALA A 116 -10.96 -4.59 7.92
N GLN A 117 -9.88 -3.92 7.49
CA GLN A 117 -8.53 -4.37 7.78
C GLN A 117 -8.17 -4.23 9.27
N ARG A 118 -8.52 -3.10 9.91
CA ARG A 118 -8.30 -2.89 11.35
C ARG A 118 -9.07 -3.91 12.20
N GLU A 119 -10.33 -4.17 11.88
CA GLU A 119 -11.17 -5.13 12.61
C GLU A 119 -10.61 -6.55 12.53
N ARG A 120 -10.23 -7.01 11.32
CA ARG A 120 -9.56 -8.31 11.14
C ARG A 120 -8.27 -8.43 11.95
N MET A 121 -7.52 -7.33 12.11
CA MET A 121 -6.33 -7.33 12.96
C MET A 121 -6.67 -7.43 14.45
N LYS A 122 -7.72 -6.73 14.91
CA LYS A 122 -8.21 -6.79 16.29
C LYS A 122 -8.72 -8.19 16.63
N GLU A 123 -9.53 -8.81 15.76
CA GLU A 123 -10.02 -10.19 15.93
C GLU A 123 -8.86 -11.20 16.06
N ARG A 124 -7.85 -11.08 15.19
CA ARG A 124 -6.65 -11.94 15.23
C ARG A 124 -5.81 -11.73 16.50
N GLN A 125 -5.81 -10.54 17.07
CA GLN A 125 -5.16 -10.28 18.36
C GLN A 125 -5.98 -10.82 19.53
N GLY A 126 -7.31 -10.67 19.50
CA GLY A 126 -8.22 -11.17 20.54
C GLY A 126 -8.30 -12.70 20.61
N ASN A 127 -8.17 -13.40 19.48
CA ASN A 127 -8.21 -14.87 19.42
C ASN A 127 -6.86 -15.56 19.69
N ARG A 128 -5.77 -14.82 19.90
CA ARG A 128 -4.50 -15.42 20.33
C ARG A 128 -4.55 -15.69 21.83
N LYS A 129 -4.71 -16.96 22.21
CA LYS A 129 -4.55 -17.39 23.61
C LYS A 129 -3.16 -16.94 24.12
N PRO A 130 -3.04 -16.40 25.35
CA PRO A 130 -1.74 -16.07 25.92
C PRO A 130 -0.94 -17.36 26.11
N GLY A 131 0.10 -17.60 25.29
CA GLY A 131 1.04 -18.71 25.51
C GLY A 131 1.52 -19.51 24.28
N GLU A 132 0.92 -19.36 23.10
CA GLU A 132 1.29 -20.20 21.92
C GLU A 132 2.34 -19.57 20.98
N GLY A 133 3.07 -18.55 21.41
CA GLY A 133 4.03 -17.81 20.58
C GLY A 133 5.51 -17.98 20.93
N ALA A 134 5.85 -18.86 21.88
CA ALA A 134 7.23 -19.13 22.26
C ALA A 134 7.59 -20.59 21.91
N GLN A 135 8.01 -20.80 20.67
CA GLN A 135 8.86 -21.92 20.25
C GLN A 135 9.94 -21.38 19.32
#